data_AF-A0A7I8X546-F1
#
_entry.id   AF-A0A7I8X546-F1
#
_cell.length_a   1.000
_cell.length_b   1.000
_cell.length_c   1.000
_cell.angle_alpha   90.00
_cell.angle_beta   90.00
_cell.angle_gamma   90.00
#
_symmetry.space_group_name_H-M   'P 1'
#
loop_
_entity.id
_entity.type
_entity.pdbx_description
1 polymer ?
#
loop_
_entity_poly.entity_id
_entity_poly.type
_entity_poly.pdbx_seq_one_letter_code
_entity_poly.pdbx_strand_id
1 'polypeptide(L)'
;MYTTCFLSSVFCLLFDAKYLVIGLERRIAFKERATYERDESTRSPLNAVYFVLLDVVGVTALKALIVWRRCEDAVDKCLQRAFIMDCYFPFVLVAYSVAGTSLIYGVQTFHSLHRNAFQIRSRGTSLTEAFMVTEILNVIKVMKPLLIAYSLGVCFQSLLTSIAIPAYVLGAIDEDDVYFNGMLTLAFMVGGTYNTYSSVCMIWCFKPMRRAFVKDLSRCFRSKRSLYVVEPEPSRQSSPQEDTDLHFKQLQTIWRQR
;
A
#
# COMPACT_ATOMS: atom_id res chain seq x y z
N MET A 1 -24.32 -8.39 -2.81
CA MET A 1 -24.21 -6.96 -2.45
C MET A 1 -23.48 -6.76 -1.12
N TYR A 2 -23.83 -7.47 -0.04
CA TYR A 2 -23.13 -7.34 1.25
C TYR A 2 -21.67 -7.82 1.22
N THR A 3 -21.40 -8.94 0.53
CA THR A 3 -20.05 -9.46 0.33
C THR A 3 -19.14 -8.48 -0.42
N THR A 4 -19.67 -7.76 -1.41
CA THR A 4 -18.92 -6.75 -2.16
C THR A 4 -18.60 -5.52 -1.31
N CYS A 5 -19.52 -5.07 -0.46
CA CYS A 5 -19.25 -3.98 0.50
C CYS A 5 -18.17 -4.41 1.51
N PHE A 6 -18.29 -5.60 2.09
CA PHE A 6 -17.27 -6.14 2.99
C PHE A 6 -15.88 -6.23 2.34
N LEU A 7 -15.81 -6.79 1.12
CA LEU A 7 -14.55 -6.85 0.37
C LEU A 7 -13.99 -5.45 0.08
N SER A 8 -14.85 -4.48 -0.25
CA SER A 8 -14.45 -3.08 -0.43
C SER A 8 -13.80 -2.52 0.83
N SER A 9 -14.41 -2.71 2.01
CA SER A 9 -13.85 -2.26 3.29
C SER A 9 -12.51 -2.95 3.62
N VAL A 10 -12.36 -4.24 3.30
CA VAL A 10 -11.06 -4.96 3.41
C VAL A 10 -10.00 -4.33 2.51
N PHE A 11 -10.32 -4.05 1.24
CA PHE A 11 -9.38 -3.44 0.32
C PHE A 11 -9.00 -2.02 0.75
N CYS A 12 -9.93 -1.22 1.25
CA CYS A 12 -9.64 0.10 1.80
C CYS A 12 -8.59 0.01 2.92
N LEU A 13 -8.79 -0.87 3.90
CA LEU A 13 -7.82 -1.06 5.00
C LEU A 13 -6.45 -1.56 4.52
N LEU A 14 -6.42 -2.48 3.54
CA LEU A 14 -5.17 -2.92 2.93
C LEU A 14 -4.43 -1.77 2.22
N PHE A 15 -5.16 -0.90 1.53
CA PHE A 15 -4.57 0.28 0.89
C PHE A 15 -4.10 1.31 1.92
N ASP A 16 -4.76 1.46 3.06
CA ASP A 16 -4.30 2.38 4.12
C ASP A 16 -3.06 1.83 4.84
N ALA A 17 -2.97 0.49 4.98
CA ALA A 17 -1.80 -0.20 5.55
C ALA A 17 -0.62 -0.32 4.57
N LYS A 18 -0.77 0.03 3.28
CA LYS A 18 0.27 -0.23 2.26
C LYS A 18 1.62 0.40 2.57
N TYR A 19 1.66 1.58 3.20
CA TYR A 19 2.91 2.24 3.57
C TYR A 19 3.64 1.55 4.72
N LEU A 20 2.88 0.95 5.64
CA LEU A 20 3.43 0.07 6.67
C LEU A 20 4.10 -1.15 6.02
N VAL A 21 3.39 -1.82 5.11
CA VAL A 21 3.89 -3.01 4.41
C VAL A 21 5.14 -2.68 3.58
N ILE A 22 5.09 -1.64 2.75
CA ILE A 22 6.23 -1.22 1.92
C ILE A 22 7.40 -0.75 2.79
N GLY A 23 7.13 0.00 3.86
CA GLY A 23 8.17 0.44 4.79
C GLY A 23 8.88 -0.73 5.46
N LEU A 24 8.11 -1.71 5.93
CA LEU A 24 8.63 -2.90 6.59
C LEU A 24 9.47 -3.75 5.63
N GLU A 25 8.97 -4.00 4.42
CA GLU A 25 9.71 -4.70 3.34
C GLU A 25 11.04 -4.02 3.05
N ARG A 26 11.04 -2.69 2.85
CA ARG A 26 12.25 -1.94 2.52
C ARG A 26 13.23 -1.84 3.69
N ARG A 27 12.73 -1.83 4.94
CA ARG A 27 13.59 -1.88 6.13
C ARG A 27 14.28 -3.24 6.27
N ILE A 28 13.56 -4.34 6.04
CA ILE A 28 14.14 -5.69 6.05
C ILE A 28 15.16 -5.82 4.92
N ALA A 29 14.81 -5.42 3.70
CA ALA A 29 15.72 -5.44 2.55
C ALA A 29 17.01 -4.65 2.80
N PHE A 30 16.93 -3.52 3.51
CA PHE A 30 18.10 -2.73 3.87
C PHE A 30 18.97 -3.38 4.97
N LYS A 31 18.33 -3.98 5.98
CA LYS A 31 19.02 -4.63 7.11
C LYS A 31 19.71 -5.93 6.67
N GLU A 32 19.05 -6.72 5.83
CA GLU A 32 19.49 -8.04 5.38
C GLU A 32 20.03 -8.02 3.95
N ARG A 33 20.59 -6.88 3.52
CA ARG A 33 21.04 -6.65 2.13
C ARG A 33 22.01 -7.70 1.56
N ALA A 34 22.71 -8.45 2.42
CA ALA A 34 23.64 -9.50 2.02
C ALA A 34 22.96 -10.86 1.72
N THR A 35 21.78 -11.11 2.29
CA THR A 35 21.06 -12.41 2.22
C THR A 35 19.68 -12.29 1.60
N TYR A 36 19.15 -11.07 1.43
CA TYR A 36 17.80 -10.78 0.95
C TYR A 36 17.44 -11.40 -0.41
N GLU A 37 18.41 -11.52 -1.32
CA GLU A 37 18.17 -12.15 -2.63
C GLU A 37 18.15 -13.69 -2.56
N ARG A 38 18.78 -14.30 -1.54
CA ARG A 38 18.92 -15.76 -1.40
C ARG A 38 17.83 -16.41 -0.56
N ASP A 39 17.31 -15.73 0.46
CA ASP A 39 16.26 -16.27 1.31
C ASP A 39 14.87 -15.80 0.87
N GLU A 40 14.08 -16.72 0.30
CA GLU A 40 12.67 -16.46 -0.03
C GLU A 40 11.77 -16.41 1.21
N SER A 41 12.20 -16.99 2.34
CA SER A 41 11.41 -17.08 3.57
C SER A 41 11.29 -15.74 4.32
N THR A 42 12.33 -14.90 4.29
CA THR A 42 12.35 -13.57 4.93
C THR A 42 11.60 -12.50 4.12
N ARG A 43 11.16 -12.84 2.91
CA ARG A 43 10.46 -11.95 1.98
C ARG A 43 8.99 -11.72 2.30
N SER A 44 8.42 -12.13 3.43
CA SER A 44 6.97 -12.21 3.55
C SER A 44 6.30 -10.91 4.06
N PRO A 45 5.85 -9.98 3.19
CA PRO A 45 4.84 -8.98 3.56
C PRO A 45 3.50 -9.66 3.89
N LEU A 46 3.37 -10.97 3.66
CA LEU A 46 2.15 -11.73 3.96
C LEU A 46 1.81 -11.68 5.44
N ASN A 47 2.80 -11.55 6.34
CA ASN A 47 2.52 -11.41 7.77
C ASN A 47 1.76 -10.11 8.04
N ALA A 48 2.19 -8.99 7.46
CA ALA A 48 1.51 -7.70 7.62
C ALA A 48 0.13 -7.71 6.95
N VAL A 49 0.01 -8.32 5.76
CA VAL A 49 -1.29 -8.53 5.09
C VAL A 49 -2.22 -9.42 5.95
N TYR A 50 -1.69 -10.47 6.55
CA TYR A 50 -2.42 -11.37 7.44
C TYR A 50 -2.91 -10.64 8.70
N PHE A 51 -2.09 -9.80 9.33
CA PHE A 51 -2.51 -8.98 10.46
C PHE A 51 -3.66 -8.04 10.09
N VAL A 52 -3.59 -7.37 8.94
CA VAL A 52 -4.68 -6.50 8.47
C VAL A 52 -5.95 -7.31 8.20
N LEU A 53 -5.84 -8.47 7.54
CA LEU A 53 -6.99 -9.36 7.29
C LEU A 53 -7.64 -9.84 8.59
N LEU A 54 -6.83 -10.21 9.59
CA LEU A 54 -7.32 -10.68 10.89
C LEU A 54 -8.05 -9.56 11.64
N ASP A 55 -7.53 -8.33 11.57
CA ASP A 55 -8.18 -7.14 12.16
C ASP A 55 -9.55 -6.86 11.52
N VAL A 56 -9.65 -6.86 10.18
CA VAL A 56 -10.94 -6.62 9.50
C VAL A 56 -11.97 -7.70 9.83
N VAL A 57 -11.54 -8.96 9.79
CA VAL A 57 -12.40 -10.11 10.13
C VAL A 57 -12.83 -10.03 11.60
N GLY A 58 -11.92 -9.67 12.51
CA GLY A 58 -12.19 -9.51 13.94
C GLY A 58 -13.22 -8.42 14.23
N VAL A 59 -13.04 -7.21 13.68
CA VAL A 59 -13.98 -6.09 13.86
C VAL A 59 -15.34 -6.43 13.26
N THR A 60 -15.38 -7.07 12.08
CA THR A 60 -16.63 -7.47 11.42
C THR A 60 -17.35 -8.56 12.20
N ALA A 61 -16.64 -9.57 12.70
CA ALA A 61 -17.23 -10.63 13.52
C ALA A 61 -17.79 -10.07 14.83
N LEU A 62 -17.05 -9.18 15.50
CA LEU A 62 -17.51 -8.51 16.72
C LEU A 62 -18.77 -7.68 16.46
N LYS A 63 -18.77 -6.88 15.39
CA LYS A 63 -19.94 -6.10 14.98
C LYS A 63 -21.14 -7.00 14.67
N ALA A 64 -20.94 -8.05 13.88
CA ALA A 64 -21.99 -9.00 13.54
C ALA A 64 -22.59 -9.66 14.80
N LEU A 65 -21.76 -10.03 15.78
CA LEU A 65 -22.22 -10.56 17.07
C LEU A 65 -23.05 -9.54 17.86
N ILE A 66 -22.62 -8.28 17.90
CA ILE A 66 -23.34 -7.21 18.60
C ILE A 66 -24.69 -6.94 17.94
N VAL A 67 -24.70 -6.79 16.61
CA VAL A 67 -25.93 -6.56 15.83
C VAL A 67 -26.86 -7.74 16.00
N TRP A 68 -26.38 -8.98 15.85
CA TRP A 68 -27.20 -10.18 15.98
C TRP A 68 -27.85 -10.32 17.35
N ARG A 69 -27.15 -9.96 18.43
CA ARG A 69 -27.70 -10.00 19.79
C ARG A 69 -28.74 -8.91 20.08
N ARG A 70 -28.74 -7.82 19.32
CA ARG A 70 -29.58 -6.65 19.55
C ARG A 70 -30.66 -6.44 18.47
N CYS A 71 -30.68 -7.29 17.44
CA CYS A 71 -31.58 -7.08 16.32
C CYS A 71 -32.97 -7.63 16.62
N GLU A 72 -33.95 -6.74 16.69
CA GLU A 72 -35.39 -7.08 16.70
C GLU A 72 -36.01 -6.95 15.29
N ASP A 73 -35.24 -6.43 14.33
CA ASP A 73 -35.67 -6.20 12.95
C ASP A 73 -35.69 -7.48 12.09
N ALA A 74 -36.26 -7.37 10.89
CA ALA A 74 -36.19 -8.41 9.87
C ALA A 74 -34.74 -8.79 9.54
N VAL A 75 -34.51 -10.09 9.29
CA VAL A 75 -33.18 -10.70 9.08
C VAL A 75 -32.32 -9.95 8.05
N ASP A 76 -32.92 -9.44 6.98
CA ASP A 76 -32.22 -8.72 5.91
C ASP A 76 -31.63 -7.38 6.39
N LYS A 77 -32.36 -6.63 7.23
CA LYS A 77 -31.84 -5.40 7.87
C LYS A 77 -30.72 -5.71 8.87
N CYS A 78 -30.84 -6.81 9.60
CA CYS A 78 -29.78 -7.26 10.52
C CYS A 78 -28.50 -7.61 9.76
N LEU A 79 -28.62 -8.33 8.63
CA LEU A 79 -27.48 -8.66 7.76
C LEU A 79 -26.85 -7.40 7.15
N GLN A 80 -27.67 -6.47 6.67
CA GLN A 80 -27.19 -5.19 6.15
C GLN A 80 -26.36 -4.43 7.19
N ARG A 81 -26.89 -4.28 8.41
CA ARG A 81 -26.18 -3.62 9.52
C ARG A 81 -24.93 -4.38 9.94
N ALA A 82 -24.95 -5.71 9.92
CA ALA A 82 -23.78 -6.52 10.29
C ALA A 82 -22.62 -6.36 9.28
N PHE A 83 -22.90 -6.34 7.97
CA PHE A 83 -21.86 -6.42 6.94
C PHE A 83 -21.44 -5.08 6.30
N ILE A 84 -22.26 -4.03 6.36
CA ILE A 84 -21.89 -2.71 5.81
C ILE A 84 -21.07 -1.94 6.84
N MET A 85 -19.76 -1.83 6.64
CA MET A 85 -18.83 -1.20 7.59
C MET A 85 -18.68 0.31 7.41
N ASP A 86 -19.09 0.85 6.26
CA ASP A 86 -18.78 2.22 5.84
C ASP A 86 -19.44 3.32 6.69
N CYS A 87 -20.51 2.98 7.44
CA CYS A 87 -21.20 3.90 8.35
C CYS A 87 -20.95 3.58 9.84
N TYR A 88 -20.16 2.54 10.14
CA TYR A 88 -19.96 2.08 11.51
C TYR A 88 -18.83 2.86 12.19
N PHE A 89 -19.18 3.70 13.15
CA PHE A 89 -18.24 4.62 13.80
C PHE A 89 -16.99 3.94 14.39
N PRO A 90 -17.07 2.78 15.08
CA PRO A 90 -15.88 2.07 15.55
C PRO A 90 -14.95 1.58 14.42
N PHE A 91 -15.52 1.15 13.30
CA PHE A 91 -14.70 0.76 12.13
C PHE A 91 -13.96 1.97 11.56
N VAL A 92 -14.64 3.10 11.46
CA VAL A 92 -14.05 4.37 11.02
C VAL A 92 -12.90 4.79 11.93
N LEU A 93 -13.05 4.66 13.25
CA LEU A 93 -11.97 4.93 14.22
C LEU A 93 -10.77 4.00 14.02
N VAL A 94 -11.00 2.70 13.83
CA VAL A 94 -9.93 1.72 13.57
C VAL A 94 -9.22 2.06 12.26
N ALA A 95 -9.96 2.32 11.18
CA ALA A 95 -9.41 2.65 9.87
C ALA A 95 -8.49 3.88 9.93
N TYR A 96 -8.93 4.95 10.59
CA TYR A 96 -8.09 6.14 10.73
C TYR A 96 -6.90 5.93 11.68
N SER A 97 -7.04 5.10 12.71
CA SER A 97 -5.91 4.73 13.56
C SER A 97 -4.85 3.95 12.78
N VAL A 98 -5.27 2.99 11.94
CA VAL A 98 -4.38 2.26 11.03
C VAL A 98 -3.75 3.21 10.01
N ALA A 99 -4.51 4.12 9.42
CA ALA A 99 -4.00 5.10 8.46
C ALA A 99 -2.94 6.02 9.09
N GLY A 100 -3.21 6.55 10.29
CA GLY A 100 -2.31 7.41 11.04
C GLY A 100 -1.03 6.69 11.49
N THR A 101 -1.14 5.48 12.02
CA THR A 101 0.03 4.66 12.40
C THR A 101 0.88 4.27 11.18
N SER A 102 0.23 3.90 10.07
CA SER A 102 0.85 3.63 8.77
C SER A 102 1.62 4.86 8.25
N LEU A 103 1.04 6.06 8.39
CA LEU A 103 1.71 7.31 8.02
C LEU A 103 2.95 7.58 8.88
N ILE A 104 2.81 7.56 10.21
CA ILE A 104 3.92 7.82 11.13
C ILE A 104 5.06 6.84 10.87
N TYR A 105 4.74 5.55 10.77
CA TYR A 105 5.72 4.51 10.50
C TYR A 105 6.40 4.68 9.13
N GLY A 106 5.61 4.98 8.10
CA GLY A 106 6.11 5.25 6.74
C GLY A 106 7.08 6.41 6.73
N VAL A 107 6.70 7.57 7.28
CA VAL A 107 7.56 8.76 7.35
C VAL A 107 8.85 8.46 8.11
N GLN A 108 8.77 7.84 9.29
CA GLN A 108 9.96 7.49 10.07
C GLN A 108 10.89 6.55 9.33
N THR A 109 10.34 5.51 8.68
CA THR A 109 11.12 4.49 7.98
C THR A 109 11.80 5.08 6.75
N PHE A 110 11.09 5.84 5.92
CA PHE A 110 11.66 6.48 4.74
C PHE A 110 12.67 7.57 5.09
N HIS A 111 12.47 8.30 6.20
CA HIS A 111 13.46 9.25 6.70
C HIS A 111 14.74 8.55 7.17
N SER A 112 14.60 7.47 7.94
CA SER A 112 15.73 6.65 8.41
C SER A 112 16.49 6.01 7.25
N LEU A 113 15.78 5.41 6.29
CA LEU A 113 16.35 4.82 5.08
C LEU A 113 17.10 5.88 4.25
N HIS A 114 16.54 7.07 4.08
CA HIS A 114 17.22 8.16 3.36
C HIS A 114 18.53 8.57 4.04
N ARG A 115 18.53 8.76 5.36
CA ARG A 115 19.73 9.10 6.13
C ARG A 115 20.79 8.01 6.04
N ASN A 116 20.40 6.76 6.23
CA ASN A 116 21.32 5.62 6.22
C ASN A 116 21.86 5.34 4.81
N ALA A 117 21.03 5.43 3.78
CA ALA A 117 21.46 5.26 2.39
C ALA A 117 22.49 6.33 1.98
N PHE A 118 22.32 7.58 2.43
CA PHE A 118 23.29 8.65 2.17
C PHE A 118 24.64 8.40 2.87
N GLN A 119 24.61 7.90 4.11
CA GLN A 119 25.82 7.55 4.87
C GLN A 119 26.56 6.35 4.28
N ILE A 120 25.84 5.34 3.76
CA ILE A 120 26.47 4.20 3.09
C ILE A 120 26.99 4.62 1.72
N ARG A 121 26.31 5.49 0.97
CA ARG A 121 26.79 5.98 -0.32
C ARG A 121 28.17 6.66 -0.22
N SER A 122 28.49 7.30 0.90
CA SER A 122 29.79 7.93 1.12
C SER A 122 30.87 6.98 1.65
N ARG A 123 30.50 5.76 2.09
CA ARG A 123 31.42 4.78 2.72
C ARG A 123 31.45 3.40 2.07
N GLY A 124 30.53 3.10 1.16
CA GLY A 124 30.33 1.77 0.58
C GLY A 124 31.46 1.39 -0.38
N THR A 125 32.01 0.19 -0.17
CA THR A 125 33.19 -0.31 -0.88
C THR A 125 32.86 -1.38 -1.93
N SER A 126 31.63 -1.94 -1.93
CA SER A 126 31.23 -3.02 -2.84
C SER A 126 30.21 -2.59 -3.90
N LEU A 127 30.31 -3.22 -5.07
CA LEU A 127 29.51 -2.92 -6.26
C LEU A 127 28.03 -3.29 -6.08
N THR A 128 27.76 -4.39 -5.39
CA THR A 128 26.40 -4.85 -5.03
C THR A 128 25.72 -3.89 -4.05
N GLU A 129 26.46 -3.37 -3.07
CA GLU A 129 25.91 -2.37 -2.14
C GLU A 129 25.57 -1.05 -2.85
N ALA A 130 26.40 -0.62 -3.80
CA ALA A 130 26.13 0.58 -4.59
C ALA A 130 24.84 0.45 -5.43
N PHE A 131 24.59 -0.72 -6.01
CA PHE A 131 23.35 -1.02 -6.73
C PHE A 131 22.12 -0.96 -5.81
N MET A 132 22.15 -1.68 -4.68
CA MET A 132 21.06 -1.70 -3.69
C MET A 132 20.74 -0.32 -3.12
N VAL A 133 21.77 0.47 -2.79
CA VAL A 133 21.61 1.85 -2.31
C VAL A 133 20.97 2.73 -3.38
N THR A 134 21.35 2.56 -4.65
CA THR A 134 20.77 3.32 -5.76
C THR A 134 19.29 2.96 -5.97
N GLU A 135 18.93 1.68 -5.87
CA GLU A 135 17.53 1.25 -5.94
C GLU A 135 16.69 1.85 -4.81
N ILE A 136 17.17 1.78 -3.57
CA ILE A 136 16.49 2.36 -2.40
C ILE A 136 16.32 3.88 -2.55
N LEU A 137 17.34 4.59 -3.05
CA LEU A 137 17.23 6.03 -3.31
C LEU A 137 16.22 6.37 -4.40
N ASN A 138 16.14 5.55 -5.46
CA ASN A 138 15.11 5.71 -6.51
C ASN A 138 13.70 5.49 -5.95
N VAL A 139 13.52 4.47 -5.09
CA VAL A 139 12.25 4.21 -4.38
C VAL A 139 11.89 5.39 -3.48
N ILE A 140 12.82 5.89 -2.66
CA ILE A 140 12.59 7.04 -1.78
C ILE A 140 12.16 8.27 -2.58
N LYS A 141 12.78 8.53 -3.74
CA LYS A 141 12.46 9.67 -4.60
C LYS A 141 11.00 9.65 -5.07
N VAL A 142 10.48 8.47 -5.41
CA VAL A 142 9.08 8.27 -5.82
C VAL A 142 8.13 8.29 -4.62
N MET A 143 8.55 7.71 -3.50
CA MET A 143 7.70 7.58 -2.30
C MET A 143 7.52 8.89 -1.53
N LYS A 144 8.50 9.81 -1.56
CA LYS A 144 8.44 11.09 -0.85
C LYS A 144 7.21 11.94 -1.23
N PRO A 145 6.91 12.25 -2.51
CA PRO A 145 5.71 13.01 -2.87
C PRO A 145 4.42 12.25 -2.54
N LEU A 146 4.41 10.92 -2.66
CA LEU A 146 3.26 10.10 -2.27
C LEU A 146 2.97 10.19 -0.77
N LEU A 147 4.00 10.08 0.07
CA LEU A 147 3.85 10.24 1.53
C LEU A 147 3.38 11.65 1.91
N ILE A 148 3.84 12.71 1.23
CA ILE A 148 3.35 14.07 1.47
C ILE A 148 1.85 14.16 1.15
N ALA A 149 1.42 13.66 -0.01
CA ALA A 149 0.02 13.63 -0.38
C ALA A 149 -0.83 12.78 0.59
N TYR A 150 -0.28 11.66 1.07
CA TYR A 150 -0.93 10.86 2.11
C TYR A 150 -1.09 11.62 3.41
N SER A 151 -0.05 12.33 3.87
CA SER A 151 -0.11 13.16 5.07
C SER A 151 -1.23 14.19 4.98
N LEU A 152 -1.36 14.87 3.83
CA LEU A 152 -2.42 15.85 3.61
C LEU A 152 -3.81 15.20 3.71
N GLY A 153 -3.98 14.01 3.11
CA GLY A 153 -5.23 13.24 3.18
C GLY A 153 -5.57 12.82 4.61
N VAL A 154 -4.62 12.26 5.34
CA VAL A 154 -4.80 11.82 6.73
C VAL A 154 -5.09 13.02 7.65
N CYS A 155 -4.40 14.16 7.47
CA CYS A 155 -4.68 15.38 8.24
C CYS A 155 -6.10 15.89 7.98
N PHE A 156 -6.53 15.90 6.72
CA PHE A 156 -7.89 16.28 6.34
C PHE A 156 -8.94 15.36 6.97
N GLN A 157 -8.73 14.04 6.92
CA GLN A 157 -9.61 13.06 7.56
C GLN A 157 -9.63 13.18 9.09
N SER A 158 -8.47 13.44 9.70
CA SER A 158 -8.34 13.66 11.15
C SER A 158 -9.09 14.91 11.62
N LEU A 159 -9.13 15.96 10.79
CA LEU A 159 -9.94 17.14 11.06
C LEU A 159 -11.44 16.79 11.08
N LEU A 160 -11.92 16.04 10.08
CA LEU A 160 -13.31 15.60 10.01
C LEU A 160 -13.71 14.74 11.22
N THR A 161 -12.84 13.82 11.64
CA THR A 161 -13.14 12.98 12.82
C THR A 161 -13.08 13.72 14.13
N SER A 162 -12.18 14.70 14.28
CA SER A 162 -12.13 15.54 15.48
C SER A 162 -13.43 16.32 15.73
N ILE A 163 -14.17 16.64 14.66
CA ILE A 163 -15.50 17.27 14.72
C ILE A 163 -16.59 16.22 14.98
N ALA A 164 -16.50 15.06 14.35
CA ALA A 164 -17.52 14.00 14.45
C ALA A 164 -17.52 13.26 15.80
N ILE A 165 -16.35 13.03 16.42
CA ILE A 165 -16.23 12.26 17.68
C ILE A 165 -16.99 12.93 18.84
N PRO A 166 -16.83 14.23 19.13
CA PRO A 166 -17.58 14.89 20.20
C PRO A 166 -19.08 14.90 19.92
N ALA A 167 -19.48 15.11 18.66
CA ALA A 167 -20.88 15.15 18.28
C ALA A 167 -21.57 13.78 18.46
N TYR A 168 -20.87 12.68 18.17
CA TYR A 168 -21.34 11.33 18.44
C TYR A 168 -21.40 11.02 19.94
N VAL A 169 -20.35 11.36 20.70
CA VAL A 169 -20.29 11.08 22.15
C VAL A 169 -21.34 11.86 22.95
N LEU A 170 -21.65 13.09 22.52
CA LEU A 170 -22.69 13.92 23.13
C LEU A 170 -24.11 13.53 22.68
N GLY A 171 -24.26 12.55 21.78
CA GLY A 171 -25.54 12.11 21.25
C GLY A 171 -26.23 13.12 20.33
N ALA A 172 -25.48 14.10 19.80
CA ALA A 172 -26.02 15.11 18.89
C ALA A 172 -26.18 14.58 17.44
N ILE A 173 -25.52 13.47 17.12
CA ILE A 173 -25.47 12.84 15.81
C ILE A 173 -25.60 11.32 15.98
N ASP A 174 -26.45 10.70 15.16
CA ASP A 174 -26.62 9.23 15.07
C ASP A 174 -25.93 8.68 13.80
N GLU A 175 -25.72 7.37 13.73
CA GLU A 175 -25.11 6.68 12.56
C GLU A 175 -25.94 6.88 11.28
N ASP A 176 -27.25 7.12 11.42
CA ASP A 176 -28.19 7.38 10.32
C ASP A 176 -28.26 8.87 9.92
N ASP A 177 -27.50 9.76 10.56
CA ASP A 177 -27.52 11.20 10.24
C ASP A 177 -26.93 11.51 8.86
N VAL A 178 -27.63 12.35 8.09
CA VAL A 178 -27.25 12.70 6.71
C VAL A 178 -25.93 13.47 6.65
N TYR A 179 -25.66 14.36 7.62
CA TYR A 179 -24.42 15.14 7.68
C TYR A 179 -23.23 14.26 8.04
N PHE A 180 -23.41 13.32 8.97
CA PHE A 180 -22.39 12.34 9.33
C PHE A 180 -22.03 11.44 8.14
N ASN A 181 -23.05 10.90 7.47
CA ASN A 181 -22.87 10.07 6.28
C ASN A 181 -22.23 10.87 5.12
N GLY A 182 -22.59 12.15 4.96
CA GLY A 182 -21.96 13.05 3.98
C GLY A 182 -20.47 13.28 4.26
N MET A 183 -20.10 13.54 5.52
CA MET A 183 -18.70 13.70 5.93
C MET A 183 -17.88 12.43 5.72
N LEU A 184 -18.41 11.27 6.10
CA LEU A 184 -17.75 9.97 5.89
C LEU A 184 -17.57 9.67 4.40
N THR A 185 -18.62 9.88 3.59
CA THR A 185 -18.56 9.68 2.14
C THR A 185 -17.46 10.53 1.52
N LEU A 186 -17.36 11.80 1.92
CA LEU A 186 -16.31 12.70 1.42
C LEU A 186 -14.92 12.24 1.85
N ALA A 187 -14.76 11.77 3.09
CA ALA A 187 -13.51 11.20 3.58
C ALA A 187 -13.08 9.93 2.80
N PHE A 188 -14.03 9.04 2.50
CA PHE A 188 -13.81 7.87 1.66
C PHE A 188 -13.48 8.23 0.21
N MET A 189 -14.11 9.26 -0.37
CA MET A 189 -13.78 9.72 -1.72
C MET A 189 -12.35 10.25 -1.81
N VAL A 190 -11.91 11.04 -0.82
CA VAL A 190 -10.53 11.55 -0.76
C VAL A 190 -9.54 10.39 -0.62
N GLY A 191 -9.80 9.44 0.28
CA GLY A 191 -8.98 8.25 0.48
C GLY A 191 -8.93 7.36 -0.78
N GLY A 192 -10.07 7.10 -1.41
CA GLY A 192 -10.17 6.32 -2.64
C GLY A 192 -9.47 6.95 -3.83
N THR A 193 -9.60 8.27 -3.99
CA THR A 193 -8.90 9.04 -5.04
C THR A 193 -7.40 8.96 -4.85
N TYR A 194 -6.93 9.16 -3.62
CA TYR A 194 -5.52 9.01 -3.26
C TYR A 194 -5.01 7.57 -3.51
N ASN A 195 -5.77 6.56 -3.11
CA ASN A 195 -5.41 5.15 -3.26
C ASN A 195 -5.31 4.76 -4.74
N THR A 196 -6.21 5.26 -5.56
CA THR A 196 -6.15 5.10 -7.02
C THR A 196 -4.92 5.79 -7.60
N TYR A 197 -4.73 7.08 -7.30
CA TYR A 197 -3.60 7.87 -7.79
C TYR A 197 -2.24 7.26 -7.41
N SER A 198 -2.07 6.88 -6.14
CA SER A 198 -0.83 6.29 -5.64
C SER A 198 -0.54 4.92 -6.26
N SER A 199 -1.55 4.07 -6.44
CA SER A 199 -1.37 2.76 -7.09
C SER A 199 -0.95 2.92 -8.55
N VAL A 200 -1.60 3.83 -9.27
CA VAL A 200 -1.26 4.17 -10.65
C VAL A 200 0.17 4.71 -10.75
N CYS A 201 0.54 5.64 -9.87
CA CYS A 201 1.89 6.20 -9.81
C CYS A 201 2.95 5.12 -9.53
N MET A 202 2.71 4.24 -8.56
CA MET A 202 3.61 3.13 -8.24
C MET A 202 3.81 2.18 -9.43
N ILE A 203 2.73 1.79 -10.13
CA ILE A 203 2.81 0.96 -11.34
C ILE A 203 3.64 1.65 -12.43
N TRP A 204 3.47 2.96 -12.63
CA TRP A 204 4.19 3.69 -13.68
C TRP A 204 5.68 3.88 -13.36
N CYS A 205 6.00 4.20 -12.11
CA CYS A 205 7.35 4.54 -11.67
C CYS A 205 8.22 3.29 -11.39
N PHE A 206 7.64 2.19 -10.93
CA PHE A 206 8.38 0.96 -10.65
C PHE A 206 8.35 0.00 -11.84
N LYS A 207 9.45 -0.03 -12.61
CA LYS A 207 9.60 -0.93 -13.77
C LYS A 207 9.26 -2.41 -13.46
N PRO A 208 9.68 -3.02 -12.33
CA PRO A 208 9.34 -4.41 -12.02
C PRO A 208 7.82 -4.60 -11.85
N MET A 209 7.17 -3.68 -11.13
CA MET A 209 5.72 -3.70 -10.89
C MET A 209 4.95 -3.52 -12.20
N ARG A 210 5.40 -2.62 -13.08
CA ARG A 210 4.81 -2.44 -14.42
C ARG A 210 4.85 -3.71 -15.26
N ARG A 211 6.00 -4.40 -15.27
CA ARG A 211 6.15 -5.66 -16.03
C ARG A 211 5.24 -6.75 -15.48
N ALA A 212 5.18 -6.91 -14.17
CA ALA A 212 4.28 -7.86 -13.51
C ALA A 212 2.82 -7.55 -13.84
N PHE A 213 2.40 -6.28 -13.70
CA PHE A 213 1.05 -5.84 -14.00
C PHE A 213 0.65 -6.10 -15.46
N VAL A 214 1.49 -5.75 -16.43
CA VAL A 214 1.22 -6.01 -17.86
C VAL A 214 1.15 -7.52 -18.14
N LYS A 215 2.02 -8.32 -17.52
CA LYS A 215 2.00 -9.79 -17.65
C LYS A 215 0.69 -10.37 -17.11
N ASP A 216 0.25 -9.95 -15.94
CA ASP A 216 -0.99 -10.45 -15.34
C ASP A 216 -2.24 -9.94 -16.08
N LEU A 217 -2.25 -8.67 -16.52
CA LEU A 217 -3.29 -8.12 -17.39
C LEU A 217 -3.38 -8.96 -18.68
N SER A 218 -2.25 -9.23 -19.32
CA SER A 218 -2.21 -10.05 -20.53
C SER A 218 -2.67 -11.49 -20.31
N ARG A 219 -2.56 -12.04 -19.09
CA ARG A 219 -3.10 -13.36 -18.74
C ARG A 219 -4.61 -13.32 -18.56
N CYS A 220 -5.14 -12.31 -17.86
CA CYS A 220 -6.57 -12.14 -17.63
C CYS A 220 -7.34 -11.87 -18.94
N PHE A 221 -6.75 -11.13 -19.87
CA PHE A 221 -7.37 -10.81 -21.16
C PHE A 221 -6.97 -11.75 -22.32
N ARG A 222 -6.13 -12.77 -22.07
CA ARG A 222 -5.85 -13.81 -23.07
C ARG A 222 -6.96 -14.85 -23.14
N SER A 223 -8.01 -14.50 -23.89
CA SER A 223 -8.65 -15.49 -24.77
C SER A 223 -7.65 -15.89 -25.84
N LYS A 224 -6.99 -17.06 -25.68
CA LYS A 224 -6.23 -17.89 -26.67
C LYS A 224 -5.52 -17.25 -27.88
N ARG A 225 -5.28 -15.96 -27.93
CA ARG A 225 -4.55 -15.28 -29.01
C ARG A 225 -3.26 -14.75 -28.44
N SER A 226 -2.18 -15.36 -28.89
CA SER A 226 -0.82 -14.92 -28.68
C SER A 226 -0.67 -13.49 -29.23
N LEU A 227 -0.97 -12.50 -28.39
CA LEU A 227 -0.42 -11.17 -28.54
C LEU A 227 1.06 -11.31 -28.20
N TYR A 228 1.85 -11.56 -29.24
CA TYR A 228 3.24 -11.19 -29.24
C TYR A 228 3.25 -9.67 -29.04
N VAL A 229 3.51 -9.24 -27.81
CA VAL A 229 4.08 -7.90 -27.63
C VAL A 229 5.33 -7.94 -28.47
N VAL A 230 5.32 -7.19 -29.58
CA VAL A 230 6.50 -7.01 -30.42
C VAL A 230 7.55 -6.39 -29.50
N GLU A 231 8.44 -7.24 -29.00
CA GLU A 231 9.77 -6.83 -28.58
C GLU A 231 10.30 -5.93 -29.70
N PRO A 232 10.81 -4.71 -29.43
CA PRO A 232 11.79 -4.16 -30.36
C PRO A 232 12.85 -5.26 -30.50
N GLU A 233 13.10 -5.70 -31.73
CA GLU A 233 13.82 -6.93 -32.10
C GLU A 233 14.74 -7.44 -30.99
N PRO A 234 14.67 -8.75 -30.62
CA PRO A 234 15.70 -9.31 -29.78
C PRO A 234 17.01 -9.14 -30.53
N SER A 235 17.84 -8.19 -30.09
CA SER A 235 19.25 -8.18 -30.45
C SER A 235 19.75 -9.54 -30.03
N ARG A 236 19.96 -10.39 -31.05
CA ARG A 236 20.56 -11.73 -31.03
C ARG A 236 20.99 -12.15 -29.64
N GLN A 237 20.34 -13.20 -29.10
CA GLN A 237 20.78 -14.00 -27.94
C GLN A 237 22.18 -13.57 -27.48
N SER A 238 22.22 -12.54 -26.62
CA SER A 238 23.48 -12.07 -26.10
C SER A 238 23.97 -13.21 -25.23
N SER A 239 25.16 -13.71 -25.54
CA SER A 239 25.81 -14.71 -24.70
C SER A 239 25.80 -14.20 -23.25
N PRO A 240 25.82 -15.06 -22.22
CA PRO A 240 25.93 -14.62 -20.83
C PRO A 240 27.09 -13.62 -20.61
N GLN A 241 28.11 -13.70 -21.45
CA GLN A 241 29.22 -12.74 -21.54
C GLN A 241 28.80 -11.35 -22.04
N GLU A 242 27.96 -11.24 -23.06
CA GLU A 242 27.50 -9.95 -23.59
C GLU A 242 26.57 -9.21 -22.62
N ASP A 243 25.70 -9.91 -21.88
CA ASP A 243 24.87 -9.29 -20.83
C ASP A 243 25.74 -8.81 -19.66
N THR A 244 26.78 -9.59 -19.31
CA THR A 244 27.77 -9.21 -18.30
C THR A 244 28.58 -7.99 -18.75
N ASP A 245 28.97 -7.94 -20.03
CA ASP A 245 29.69 -6.81 -20.63
C ASP A 245 28.81 -5.57 -20.77
N LEU A 246 27.51 -5.72 -21.01
CA LEU A 246 26.54 -4.62 -21.04
C LEU A 246 26.34 -4.04 -19.64
N HIS A 247 26.25 -4.91 -18.62
CA HIS A 247 26.25 -4.51 -17.22
C HIS A 247 27.57 -3.81 -16.85
N PHE A 248 28.73 -4.34 -17.25
CA PHE A 248 30.03 -3.72 -17.01
C PHE A 248 30.18 -2.38 -17.73
N LYS A 249 29.71 -2.26 -18.98
CA LYS A 249 29.70 -0.99 -19.71
C LYS A 249 28.80 0.05 -19.05
N GLN A 250 27.61 -0.34 -18.59
CA GLN A 250 26.72 0.56 -17.84
C GLN A 250 27.39 1.04 -16.54
N LEU A 251 28.05 0.12 -15.81
CA LEU A 251 28.81 0.45 -14.60
C LEU A 251 29.99 1.39 -14.90
N GLN A 252 30.72 1.16 -15.99
CA GLN A 252 31.86 1.98 -16.39
C GLN A 252 31.44 3.39 -16.84
N THR A 253 30.28 3.50 -17.49
CA THR A 253 29.71 4.78 -17.93
C THR A 253 29.24 5.61 -16.75
N ILE A 254 28.61 4.98 -15.74
CA ILE A 254 28.24 5.64 -14.48
C ILE A 254 29.47 6.12 -13.71
N TRP A 255 30.58 5.37 -13.78
CA TRP A 255 31.81 5.72 -13.09
C TRP A 255 32.57 6.89 -13.72
N ARG A 256 32.53 7.03 -15.05
CA ARG A 256 33.15 8.15 -15.80
C ARG A 256 32.36 9.47 -15.74
N GLN A 257 31.12 9.45 -15.23
CA GLN A 257 30.30 10.64 -15.03
C GLN A 257 30.43 11.26 -13.63
N ARG A 258 31.34 10.73 -12.79
CA ARG A 258 31.90 11.42 -11.63
C ARG A 258 33.17 12.17 -12.04
#